data_AF-A0A174Z1R6-F1
#
_entry.id   AF-A0A174Z1R6-F1
#
_cell.length_a   1.000
_cell.length_b   1.000
_cell.length_c   1.000
_cell.angle_alpha   90.00
_cell.angle_beta   90.00
_cell.angle_gamma   90.00
#
_symmetry.space_group_name_H-M   'P 1'
#
loop_
_entity.id
_entity.type
_entity.pdbx_description
1 polymer ?
#
loop_
_entity_poly.entity_id
_entity_poly.type
_entity_poly.pdbx_seq_one_letter_code
_entity_poly.pdbx_strand_id
1 'polypeptide(L)'
;MANVYTAGSDRRLIIYSISRYIFLRTAYIDGIERPIMLVSDFLDGLSDVVLGDTIYYAYQNQNGDILVKNVMNNEALFRVKSSENPDMHCPQLVVNKDRLMLFYMVTNPLTDRLSLRAVYPLEEGDSLNIPVDCENVDMYEVFGMQGKAFLYVDSFYEITSDGKFIKCQDTDMLMQNEQKISEYENQLNTYMQENRQAIQTISQLEATIESVKAQYNELMETAIAYRDEAIKWRSKFI
;
A
#
# COMPACT_ATOMS: atom_id res chain seq x y z
N MET A 1 5.29 0.07 -1.78
CA MET A 1 4.23 -0.76 -1.17
C MET A 1 4.77 -2.17 -0.97
N ALA A 2 4.21 -2.94 -0.03
CA ALA A 2 4.61 -4.31 0.24
C ALA A 2 3.35 -5.17 0.36
N ASN A 3 3.32 -6.30 -0.33
CA ASN A 3 2.21 -7.25 -0.24
C ASN A 3 2.61 -8.41 0.68
N VAL A 4 1.64 -8.87 1.47
CA VAL A 4 1.81 -9.94 2.46
C VAL A 4 0.95 -11.13 2.07
N TYR A 5 1.59 -12.24 1.77
CA TYR A 5 0.96 -13.49 1.38
C TYR A 5 0.95 -14.48 2.53
N THR A 6 -0.14 -15.23 2.66
CA THR A 6 -0.24 -16.32 3.63
C THR A 6 0.32 -17.62 3.04
N ALA A 7 1.30 -18.21 3.71
CA ALA A 7 1.98 -19.43 3.27
C ALA A 7 1.93 -20.52 4.36
N GLY A 8 0.73 -20.99 4.70
CA GLY A 8 0.48 -21.88 5.84
C GLY A 8 -0.08 -21.15 7.07
N SER A 9 -0.25 -21.86 8.20
CA SER A 9 -0.85 -21.30 9.42
C SER A 9 -0.09 -20.08 9.93
N ASP A 10 1.22 -20.24 10.12
CA ASP A 10 2.03 -19.31 10.91
C ASP A 10 3.12 -18.63 10.11
N ARG A 11 3.10 -18.79 8.79
CA ARG A 11 4.10 -18.24 7.88
C ARG A 11 3.46 -17.24 6.92
N ARG A 12 4.14 -16.12 6.75
CA ARG A 12 3.81 -15.06 5.81
C ARG A 12 5.00 -14.78 4.91
N LEU A 13 4.75 -14.51 3.64
CA LEU A 13 5.74 -14.08 2.66
C LEU A 13 5.49 -12.62 2.33
N ILE A 14 6.55 -11.81 2.33
CA ILE A 14 6.48 -10.38 2.06
C ILE A 14 7.40 -10.09 0.88
N ILE A 15 6.84 -9.55 -0.19
CA ILE A 15 7.60 -9.02 -1.33
C ILE A 15 7.54 -7.49 -1.31
N TYR A 16 8.70 -6.86 -1.49
CA TYR A 16 8.80 -5.40 -1.44
C TYR A 16 10.06 -4.92 -2.17
N SER A 17 10.04 -3.65 -2.60
CA SER A 17 11.19 -2.97 -3.18
C SER A 17 11.79 -1.93 -2.24
N ILE A 18 13.11 -1.75 -2.31
CA ILE A 18 13.86 -0.64 -1.68
C ILE A 18 14.94 -0.19 -2.66
N SER A 19 14.92 1.10 -3.03
CA SER A 19 15.85 1.66 -4.01
C SER A 19 15.82 0.84 -5.31
N ARG A 20 16.93 0.21 -5.71
CA ARG A 20 17.03 -0.60 -6.93
C ARG A 20 16.87 -2.10 -6.72
N TYR A 21 16.38 -2.50 -5.55
CA TYR A 21 16.32 -3.91 -5.16
C TYR A 21 14.87 -4.36 -4.90
N ILE A 22 14.58 -5.61 -5.24
CA ILE A 22 13.36 -6.32 -4.77
C ILE A 22 13.80 -7.43 -3.84
N PHE A 23 13.13 -7.55 -2.71
CA PHE A 23 13.39 -8.55 -1.69
C PHE A 23 12.14 -9.41 -1.43
N LEU A 24 12.41 -10.67 -1.08
CA LEU A 24 11.45 -11.58 -0.47
C LEU A 24 11.84 -11.80 0.98
N ARG A 25 10.87 -11.78 1.89
CA ARG A 25 11.12 -12.02 3.31
C ARG A 25 10.05 -12.92 3.90
N THR A 26 10.47 -13.89 4.70
CA THR A 26 9.56 -14.72 5.48
C THR A 26 9.33 -14.09 6.85
N ALA A 27 8.08 -13.97 7.27
CA ALA A 27 7.69 -13.62 8.62
C ALA A 27 6.93 -14.79 9.28
N TYR A 28 7.20 -15.02 10.55
CA TYR A 28 6.47 -15.93 11.43
C TYR A 28 5.86 -15.15 12.60
N ILE A 29 5.06 -15.82 13.42
CA ILE A 29 4.48 -15.22 14.64
C ILE A 29 5.57 -14.66 15.57
N ASP A 30 6.68 -15.39 15.72
CA ASP A 30 7.73 -15.06 16.71
C ASP A 30 8.91 -14.27 16.14
N GLY A 31 8.88 -13.88 14.86
CA GLY A 31 9.98 -13.12 14.27
C GLY A 31 10.01 -13.10 12.76
N ILE A 32 11.03 -12.45 12.20
CA ILE A 32 11.18 -12.24 10.76
C ILE A 32 12.56 -12.70 10.32
N GLU A 33 12.63 -13.52 9.27
CA GLU A 33 13.87 -14.01 8.69
C GLU A 33 14.67 -12.89 8.00
N ARG A 34 15.91 -13.19 7.62
CA ARG A 34 16.71 -12.30 6.77
C ARG A 34 16.08 -12.22 5.37
N PRO A 35 16.01 -11.04 4.75
CA PRO A 35 15.47 -10.91 3.41
C PRO A 35 16.40 -11.56 2.37
N ILE A 36 15.79 -12.17 1.36
CA ILE A 36 16.45 -12.71 0.18
C ILE A 36 16.31 -11.67 -0.94
N MET A 37 17.43 -11.26 -1.53
CA MET A 37 17.41 -10.37 -2.68
C MET A 37 17.00 -11.13 -3.94
N LEU A 38 15.91 -10.69 -4.57
CA LEU A 38 15.41 -11.26 -5.82
C LEU A 38 15.95 -10.52 -7.05
N VAL A 39 16.12 -9.20 -6.92
CA VAL A 39 16.45 -8.29 -8.03
C VAL A 39 17.37 -7.17 -7.55
N SER A 40 18.26 -6.69 -8.42
CA SER A 40 19.19 -5.58 -8.16
C SER A 40 19.17 -4.47 -9.21
N ASP A 41 18.29 -4.57 -10.21
CA ASP A 41 18.11 -3.60 -11.30
C ASP A 41 16.69 -3.04 -11.35
N PHE A 42 15.95 -3.03 -10.23
CA PHE A 42 14.61 -2.46 -10.16
C PHE A 42 14.65 -0.95 -10.42
N LEU A 43 13.75 -0.45 -11.27
CA LEU A 43 13.51 0.97 -11.50
C LEU A 43 12.20 1.40 -10.85
N ASP A 44 11.08 0.82 -11.28
CA ASP A 44 9.76 1.17 -10.75
C ASP A 44 8.70 0.08 -11.03
N GLY A 45 7.50 0.25 -10.47
CA GLY A 45 6.29 -0.50 -10.83
C GLY A 45 6.29 -1.94 -10.34
N LEU A 46 6.70 -2.20 -9.10
CA LEU A 46 6.58 -3.55 -8.54
C LEU A 46 5.10 -3.93 -8.42
N SER A 47 4.69 -4.96 -9.14
CA SER A 47 3.37 -5.58 -9.05
C SER A 47 3.53 -7.08 -8.86
N ASP A 48 2.73 -7.69 -8.00
CA ASP A 48 2.84 -9.10 -7.65
C ASP A 48 1.47 -9.75 -7.44
N VAL A 49 1.37 -11.03 -7.78
CA VAL A 49 0.14 -11.83 -7.70
C VAL A 49 0.46 -13.32 -7.48
N VAL A 50 -0.46 -14.06 -6.89
CA VAL A 50 -0.36 -15.51 -6.72
C VAL A 50 -1.11 -16.22 -7.84
N LEU A 51 -0.43 -17.14 -8.52
CA LEU A 51 -1.04 -18.12 -9.43
C LEU A 51 -0.65 -19.51 -8.97
N GLY A 52 -1.66 -20.32 -8.62
CA GLY A 52 -1.45 -21.61 -7.96
C GLY A 52 -0.83 -21.43 -6.58
N ASP A 53 0.37 -22.00 -6.38
CA ASP A 53 1.15 -21.93 -5.14
C ASP A 53 2.35 -20.96 -5.23
N THR A 54 2.48 -20.26 -6.35
CA THR A 54 3.67 -19.50 -6.69
C THR A 54 3.36 -18.01 -6.79
N ILE A 55 4.22 -17.18 -6.19
CA ILE A 55 4.17 -15.72 -6.35
C ILE A 55 4.88 -15.34 -7.65
N TYR A 56 4.16 -14.63 -8.50
CA TYR A 56 4.66 -13.97 -9.69
C TYR A 56 4.77 -12.48 -9.42
N TYR A 57 5.77 -11.85 -10.02
CA TYR A 57 5.96 -10.41 -9.91
C TYR A 57 6.48 -9.81 -11.20
N ALA A 58 6.05 -8.59 -11.48
CA ALA A 58 6.48 -7.78 -12.58
C ALA A 58 7.08 -6.47 -12.08
N TYR A 59 8.01 -5.92 -12.86
CA TYR A 59 8.62 -4.64 -12.60
C TYR A 59 9.27 -4.07 -13.85
N GLN A 60 9.49 -2.76 -13.87
CA GLN A 60 10.37 -2.11 -14.83
C GLN A 60 11.80 -2.09 -14.29
N ASN A 61 12.77 -2.48 -15.11
CA ASN A 61 14.18 -2.41 -14.72
C ASN A 61 14.87 -1.11 -15.16
N GLN A 62 16.13 -0.94 -14.75
CA GLN A 62 16.95 0.22 -15.08
C GLN A 62 17.22 0.42 -16.59
N ASN A 63 16.99 -0.62 -17.42
CA ASN A 63 17.07 -0.51 -18.89
C ASN A 63 15.72 -0.08 -19.51
N GLY A 64 14.69 0.09 -18.69
CA GLY A 64 13.32 0.36 -19.12
C GLY A 64 12.54 -0.89 -19.57
N ASP A 65 13.14 -2.09 -19.53
CA ASP A 65 12.44 -3.35 -19.85
C ASP A 65 11.41 -3.65 -18.77
N ILE A 66 10.28 -4.23 -19.16
CA ILE A 66 9.32 -4.83 -18.22
C ILE A 66 9.60 -6.34 -18.15
N LEU A 67 9.81 -6.86 -16.95
CA LEU A 67 10.08 -8.27 -16.71
C LEU A 67 8.97 -8.89 -15.88
N VAL A 68 8.63 -10.15 -16.19
CA VAL A 68 7.80 -11.00 -15.33
C VAL A 68 8.66 -12.15 -14.83
N LYS A 69 8.64 -12.35 -13.52
CA LYS A 69 9.39 -13.38 -12.81
C LYS A 69 8.49 -14.11 -11.83
N ASN A 70 8.98 -15.23 -11.32
CA ASN A 70 8.41 -15.86 -10.13
C ASN A 70 9.48 -15.91 -9.02
N VAL A 71 9.04 -16.08 -7.78
CA VAL A 71 9.96 -16.11 -6.62
C VAL A 71 10.84 -17.37 -6.56
N MET A 72 10.56 -18.38 -7.39
CA MET A 72 11.25 -19.67 -7.40
C MET A 72 12.43 -19.70 -8.38
N ASN A 73 12.44 -18.84 -9.40
CA ASN A 73 13.45 -18.79 -10.45
C ASN A 73 14.02 -17.38 -10.60
N ASN A 74 15.34 -17.30 -10.80
CA ASN A 74 16.02 -16.04 -11.05
C ASN A 74 15.98 -15.61 -12.52
N GLU A 75 15.57 -16.46 -13.45
CA GLU A 75 15.39 -16.07 -14.85
C GLU A 75 14.05 -15.38 -15.09
N ALA A 76 14.02 -14.45 -16.04
CA ALA A 76 12.78 -13.82 -16.46
C ALA A 76 11.94 -14.81 -17.27
N LEU A 77 10.69 -15.00 -16.88
CA LEU A 77 9.72 -15.83 -17.59
C LEU A 77 9.23 -15.12 -18.86
N PHE A 78 9.13 -13.80 -18.79
CA PHE A 78 8.72 -12.96 -19.90
C PHE A 78 9.41 -11.60 -19.82
N ARG A 79 9.63 -10.97 -20.97
CA ARG A 79 10.25 -9.65 -21.08
C ARG A 79 9.65 -8.86 -22.23
N VAL A 80 9.21 -7.64 -21.95
CA VAL A 80 8.97 -6.61 -22.96
C VAL A 80 10.20 -5.73 -23.04
N LYS A 81 10.83 -5.65 -24.21
CA LYS A 81 12.08 -4.91 -24.40
C LYS A 81 11.81 -3.44 -24.69
N SER A 82 12.51 -2.54 -24.00
CA SER A 82 12.43 -1.09 -24.24
C SER A 82 12.93 -0.68 -25.62
N SER A 83 13.76 -1.50 -26.26
CA SER A 83 14.23 -1.28 -27.64
C SER A 83 13.12 -1.37 -28.69
N GLU A 84 12.04 -2.10 -28.39
CA GLU A 84 10.91 -2.33 -29.30
C GLU A 84 9.77 -1.37 -29.01
N ASN A 85 9.57 -1.03 -27.73
CA ASN A 85 8.59 -0.06 -27.27
C ASN A 85 9.30 0.89 -26.29
N PRO A 86 9.73 2.08 -26.73
CA PRO A 86 10.29 3.06 -25.81
C PRO A 86 9.21 3.53 -24.83
N ASP A 87 9.62 3.96 -23.63
CA ASP A 87 8.74 4.61 -22.64
C ASP A 87 7.53 3.75 -22.22
N MET A 88 7.83 2.54 -21.74
CA MET A 88 6.84 1.66 -21.09
C MET A 88 6.79 1.92 -19.60
N HIS A 89 5.61 1.91 -18.99
CA HIS A 89 5.46 2.25 -17.57
C HIS A 89 4.34 1.45 -16.87
N CYS A 90 4.36 1.51 -15.54
CA CYS A 90 3.31 1.02 -14.65
C CYS A 90 2.86 -0.43 -14.94
N PRO A 91 3.76 -1.44 -14.90
CA PRO A 91 3.32 -2.83 -15.09
C PRO A 91 2.43 -3.29 -13.93
N GLN A 92 1.33 -3.98 -14.25
CA GLN A 92 0.45 -4.61 -13.28
C GLN A 92 0.11 -6.05 -13.67
N LEU A 93 0.18 -6.96 -12.70
CA LEU A 93 -0.19 -8.36 -12.86
C LEU A 93 -1.58 -8.62 -12.30
N VAL A 94 -2.34 -9.45 -13.01
CA VAL A 94 -3.61 -9.98 -12.54
C VAL A 94 -3.77 -11.43 -12.96
N VAL A 95 -4.47 -12.21 -12.16
CA VAL A 95 -4.83 -13.60 -12.49
C VAL A 95 -6.31 -13.66 -12.82
N ASN A 96 -6.60 -14.23 -13.99
CA ASN A 96 -7.96 -14.55 -14.40
C ASN A 96 -8.10 -16.07 -14.52
N LYS A 97 -8.86 -16.67 -13.60
CA LYS A 97 -8.88 -18.12 -13.37
C LYS A 97 -7.47 -18.68 -13.18
N ASP A 98 -6.94 -19.36 -14.19
CA ASP A 98 -5.61 -20.00 -14.18
C ASP A 98 -4.62 -19.31 -15.12
N ARG A 99 -4.95 -18.11 -15.62
CA ARG A 99 -4.15 -17.37 -16.59
C ARG A 99 -3.55 -16.13 -15.95
N LEU A 100 -2.23 -15.98 -16.08
CA LEU A 100 -1.51 -14.76 -15.72
C LEU A 100 -1.63 -13.75 -16.85
N MET A 101 -2.02 -12.52 -16.52
CA MET A 101 -2.07 -11.39 -17.45
C MET A 101 -1.14 -10.29 -16.95
N LEU A 102 -0.41 -9.68 -17.88
CA LEU A 102 0.40 -8.49 -17.64
C LEU A 102 -0.23 -7.32 -18.39
N PHE A 103 -0.49 -6.24 -17.66
CA PHE A 103 -0.88 -4.95 -18.21
C PHE A 103 0.28 -3.97 -18.06
N TYR A 104 0.42 -3.05 -19.01
CA TYR A 104 1.40 -1.96 -18.95
C TYR A 104 1.02 -0.84 -19.92
N MET A 105 1.49 0.37 -19.64
CA MET A 105 1.31 1.51 -20.55
C MET A 105 2.50 1.67 -21.47
N VAL A 106 2.26 2.16 -22.68
CA VAL A 106 3.28 2.57 -23.64
C VAL A 106 2.97 3.98 -24.11
N THR A 107 3.94 4.88 -23.97
CA THR A 107 3.86 6.25 -24.48
C THR A 107 4.18 6.25 -25.97
N ASN A 108 3.30 6.83 -26.78
CA ASN A 108 3.58 7.01 -28.20
C ASN A 108 4.59 8.16 -28.40
N PRO A 109 5.79 7.91 -28.95
CA PRO A 109 6.84 8.93 -29.05
C PRO A 109 6.51 10.07 -30.03
N LEU A 110 5.51 9.89 -30.91
CA LEU A 110 5.10 10.91 -31.88
C LEU A 110 3.97 11.79 -31.38
N THR A 111 3.10 11.25 -30.51
CA THR A 111 1.86 11.92 -30.10
C THR A 111 1.79 12.18 -28.59
N ASP A 112 2.75 11.65 -27.81
CA ASP A 112 2.79 11.69 -26.35
C ASP A 112 1.55 11.06 -25.68
N ARG A 113 0.81 10.25 -26.43
CA ARG A 113 -0.40 9.57 -25.96
C ARG A 113 -0.06 8.23 -25.32
N LEU A 114 -0.61 7.98 -24.15
CA LEU A 114 -0.49 6.72 -23.44
C LEU A 114 -1.47 5.68 -23.99
N SER A 115 -0.98 4.48 -24.25
CA SER A 115 -1.78 3.34 -24.71
C SER A 115 -1.62 2.17 -23.76
N LEU A 116 -2.75 1.58 -23.36
CA LEU A 116 -2.75 0.37 -22.55
C LEU A 116 -2.44 -0.86 -23.42
N ARG A 117 -1.56 -1.72 -22.92
CA ARG A 117 -1.25 -3.03 -23.51
C ARG A 117 -1.51 -4.12 -22.50
N ALA A 118 -1.95 -5.26 -22.99
CA ALA A 118 -2.08 -6.47 -22.17
C ALA A 118 -1.63 -7.70 -22.94
N VAL A 119 -0.92 -8.59 -22.25
CA VAL A 119 -0.37 -9.82 -22.80
C VAL A 119 -0.51 -10.97 -21.82
N TYR A 120 -0.44 -12.21 -22.31
CA TYR A 120 -0.30 -13.42 -21.51
C TYR A 120 1.18 -13.82 -21.40
N PRO A 121 1.87 -13.51 -20.29
CA PRO A 121 3.32 -13.70 -20.18
C PRO A 121 3.75 -15.17 -20.30
N LEU A 122 2.87 -16.09 -19.93
CA LEU A 122 3.13 -17.54 -19.94
C LEU A 122 2.67 -18.22 -21.25
N GLU A 123 2.04 -17.48 -22.17
CA GLU A 123 1.53 -17.98 -23.45
C GLU A 123 2.23 -17.25 -24.60
N GLU A 124 3.57 -17.28 -24.59
CA GLU A 124 4.44 -16.63 -25.58
C GLU A 124 4.22 -15.12 -25.75
N GLY A 125 3.54 -14.46 -24.82
CA GLY A 125 3.21 -13.04 -24.92
C GLY A 125 2.02 -12.75 -25.84
N ASP A 126 1.10 -13.71 -26.02
CA ASP A 126 -0.12 -13.49 -26.80
C ASP A 126 -0.86 -12.24 -26.32
N SER A 127 -1.22 -11.36 -27.25
CA SER A 127 -1.75 -10.03 -26.95
C SER A 127 -3.26 -10.07 -26.77
N LEU A 128 -3.76 -9.40 -25.74
CA LEU A 128 -5.19 -9.22 -25.56
C LEU A 128 -5.67 -8.04 -26.41
N ASN A 129 -6.85 -8.20 -27.00
CA ASN A 129 -7.52 -7.12 -27.71
C ASN A 129 -8.17 -6.16 -26.71
N ILE A 130 -7.43 -5.11 -26.35
CA ILE A 130 -7.94 -4.02 -25.52
C ILE A 130 -9.06 -3.29 -26.28
N PRO A 131 -10.20 -2.99 -25.62
CA PRO A 131 -11.28 -2.21 -26.21
C PRO A 131 -10.82 -0.82 -26.71
N VAL A 132 -11.40 -0.34 -27.81
CA VAL A 132 -11.03 0.95 -28.42
C VAL A 132 -11.31 2.14 -27.51
N ASP A 133 -12.31 2.02 -26.62
CA ASP A 133 -12.61 3.01 -25.59
C ASP A 133 -11.57 3.05 -24.46
N CYS A 134 -10.57 2.17 -24.49
CA CYS A 134 -9.38 2.19 -23.64
C CYS A 134 -8.13 2.68 -24.41
N GLU A 135 -8.29 3.46 -25.48
CA GLU A 135 -7.20 4.16 -26.18
C GLU A 135 -7.04 5.60 -25.64
N ASN A 136 -5.81 6.03 -25.37
CA ASN A 136 -5.47 7.31 -24.71
C ASN A 136 -5.85 7.33 -23.22
N VAL A 137 -5.17 6.47 -22.45
CA VAL A 137 -5.47 6.22 -21.04
C VAL A 137 -4.37 6.80 -20.18
N ASP A 138 -4.71 7.74 -19.31
CA ASP A 138 -3.74 8.37 -18.42
C ASP A 138 -3.46 7.52 -17.18
N MET A 139 -4.44 6.72 -16.76
CA MET A 139 -4.36 5.85 -15.58
C MET A 139 -5.21 4.60 -15.79
N TYR A 140 -4.72 3.47 -15.29
CA TYR A 140 -5.48 2.24 -15.26
C TYR A 140 -5.20 1.48 -13.96
N GLU A 141 -6.13 0.60 -13.60
CA GLU A 141 -5.93 -0.35 -12.52
C GLU A 141 -6.49 -1.72 -12.89
N VAL A 142 -5.73 -2.78 -12.59
CA VAL A 142 -6.22 -4.16 -12.68
C VAL A 142 -6.20 -4.83 -11.33
N PHE A 143 -7.23 -5.61 -11.06
CA PHE A 143 -7.33 -6.39 -9.83
C PHE A 143 -8.10 -7.68 -10.04
N GLY A 144 -7.77 -8.67 -9.20
CA GLY A 144 -8.41 -9.98 -9.19
C GLY A 144 -9.39 -10.08 -8.03
N MET A 145 -10.59 -10.60 -8.30
CA MET A 145 -11.57 -10.91 -7.25
C MET A 145 -12.31 -12.21 -7.57
N GLN A 146 -12.31 -13.16 -6.64
CA GLN A 146 -13.00 -14.45 -6.76
C GLN A 146 -12.66 -15.21 -8.06
N GLY A 147 -11.39 -15.19 -8.46
CA GLY A 147 -10.91 -15.87 -9.67
C GLY A 147 -11.28 -15.18 -10.99
N LYS A 148 -11.83 -13.95 -10.94
CA LYS A 148 -12.05 -13.09 -12.10
C LYS A 148 -11.06 -11.93 -12.08
N ALA A 149 -10.71 -11.44 -13.27
CA ALA A 149 -9.93 -10.22 -13.42
C ALA A 149 -10.81 -9.06 -13.87
N PHE A 150 -10.51 -7.88 -13.35
CA PHE A 150 -11.20 -6.63 -13.69
C PHE A 150 -10.18 -5.59 -14.13
N LEU A 151 -10.61 -4.73 -15.05
CA LEU A 151 -9.88 -3.58 -15.54
C LEU A 151 -10.71 -2.33 -15.28
N TYR A 152 -10.08 -1.32 -14.69
CA TYR A 152 -10.63 0.01 -14.58
C TYR A 152 -9.83 0.98 -15.43
N VAL A 153 -10.50 1.57 -16.43
CA VAL A 153 -10.00 2.58 -17.38
C VAL A 153 -11.17 3.50 -17.71
N ASP A 154 -11.35 4.58 -16.96
CA ASP A 154 -12.52 5.49 -16.98
C ASP A 154 -13.91 4.82 -16.90
N SER A 155 -13.93 3.49 -16.81
CA SER A 155 -15.03 2.58 -17.00
C SER A 155 -14.56 1.22 -16.50
N PHE A 156 -15.52 0.45 -15.99
CA PHE A 156 -15.22 -0.82 -15.34
C PHE A 156 -15.49 -1.97 -16.29
N TYR A 157 -14.52 -2.87 -16.47
CA TYR A 157 -14.62 -4.04 -17.35
C TYR A 157 -14.35 -5.32 -16.57
N GLU A 158 -15.19 -6.32 -16.75
CA GLU A 158 -14.87 -7.71 -16.40
C GLU A 158 -14.10 -8.33 -17.58
N ILE A 159 -12.96 -8.96 -17.29
CA ILE A 159 -12.22 -9.73 -18.27
C ILE A 159 -12.71 -11.17 -18.20
N THR A 160 -13.33 -11.64 -19.28
CA THR A 160 -13.80 -13.02 -19.39
C THR A 160 -12.62 -13.98 -19.51
N SER A 161 -12.84 -15.27 -19.24
CA SER A 161 -11.78 -16.27 -19.31
C SER A 161 -11.19 -16.49 -20.71
N ASP A 162 -11.94 -16.15 -21.76
CA ASP A 162 -11.45 -16.12 -23.15
C ASP A 162 -10.75 -14.80 -23.50
N GLY A 163 -10.53 -13.91 -22.53
CA GLY A 163 -9.75 -12.68 -22.70
C GLY A 163 -10.52 -11.51 -23.31
N LYS A 164 -11.86 -11.56 -23.33
CA LYS A 164 -12.70 -10.45 -23.79
C LYS A 164 -13.04 -9.53 -22.64
N PHE A 165 -13.21 -8.25 -22.97
CA PHE A 165 -13.58 -7.22 -22.01
C PHE A 165 -15.08 -6.97 -22.13
N ILE A 166 -15.81 -7.14 -21.03
CA ILE A 166 -17.23 -6.84 -20.94
C ILE A 166 -17.38 -5.63 -20.03
N LYS A 167 -17.86 -4.51 -20.59
CA LYS A 167 -18.16 -3.30 -19.82
C LYS A 167 -19.29 -3.58 -18.82
N CYS A 168 -19.03 -3.31 -17.55
CA CYS A 168 -20.00 -3.43 -16.49
C CYS A 168 -21.04 -2.31 -16.64
N GLN A 169 -22.31 -2.67 -16.82
CA GLN A 169 -23.38 -1.71 -17.15
C GLN A 169 -23.99 -1.00 -15.92
N ASP A 170 -23.75 -1.52 -14.72
CA ASP A 170 -24.42 -1.07 -13.49
C ASP A 170 -23.39 -0.53 -12.47
N THR A 171 -22.71 0.55 -12.84
CA THR A 171 -21.76 1.25 -11.97
C THR A 171 -22.43 2.23 -11.02
N ASP A 172 -23.75 2.42 -11.11
CA ASP A 172 -24.50 3.36 -10.26
C ASP A 172 -24.37 3.02 -8.77
N MET A 173 -24.40 1.73 -8.43
CA MET A 173 -24.16 1.28 -7.05
C MET A 173 -22.71 1.52 -6.60
N LEU A 174 -21.74 1.45 -7.52
CA LEU A 174 -20.33 1.75 -7.21
C LEU A 174 -20.14 3.24 -6.93
N MET A 175 -20.74 4.12 -7.74
CA MET A 175 -20.73 5.56 -7.48
C MET A 175 -21.36 5.92 -6.13
N GLN A 176 -22.47 5.27 -5.76
CA GLN A 176 -23.09 5.45 -4.44
C GLN A 176 -22.17 4.99 -3.31
N ASN A 177 -21.42 3.91 -3.50
CA ASN A 177 -20.46 3.42 -2.50
C ASN A 177 -19.25 4.35 -2.39
N GLU A 178 -18.74 4.90 -3.50
CA GLU A 178 -17.66 5.88 -3.51
C GLU A 178 -18.05 7.16 -2.75
N GLN A 179 -19.27 7.66 -2.96
CA GLN A 179 -19.82 8.78 -2.19
C GLN A 179 -19.87 8.47 -0.69
N LYS A 180 -20.34 7.28 -0.31
CA LYS A 180 -20.36 6.85 1.10
C LYS A 180 -18.95 6.73 1.69
N ILE A 181 -17.98 6.24 0.94
CA ILE A 181 -16.58 6.17 1.40
C ILE A 181 -16.07 7.59 1.68
N SER A 182 -16.30 8.53 0.77
CA SER A 182 -15.93 9.94 0.98
C SER A 182 -16.61 10.54 2.22
N GLU A 183 -17.90 10.25 2.44
CA GLU A 183 -18.61 10.66 3.66
C GLU A 183 -17.98 10.07 4.92
N TYR A 184 -17.63 8.79 4.92
CA TYR A 184 -16.97 8.13 6.06
C TYR A 184 -15.56 8.68 6.32
N GLU A 185 -14.79 8.97 5.28
CA GLU A 185 -13.47 9.60 5.41
C GLU A 185 -13.58 10.99 6.04
N ASN A 186 -14.56 11.80 5.62
CA ASN A 186 -14.82 13.11 6.20
C ASN A 186 -15.22 13.02 7.69
N GLN A 187 -16.08 12.06 8.04
CA GLN A 187 -16.43 11.81 9.44
C GLN A 187 -15.22 11.37 10.27
N LEU A 188 -14.42 10.44 9.75
CA LEU A 188 -13.21 9.95 10.41
C LEU A 188 -12.20 11.07 10.64
N ASN A 189 -12.01 11.95 9.65
CA ASN A 189 -11.14 13.12 9.77
C ASN A 189 -11.61 14.08 10.87
N THR A 190 -12.92 14.28 10.98
CA THR A 190 -13.53 15.10 12.04
C THR A 190 -13.25 14.49 13.41
N TYR A 191 -13.51 13.19 13.58
CA TYR A 191 -13.22 12.47 14.82
C TYR A 191 -11.73 12.51 15.19
N MET A 192 -10.84 12.35 14.21
CA MET A 192 -9.40 12.46 14.46
C MET A 192 -8.97 13.86 14.90
N GLN A 193 -9.60 14.91 14.37
CA GLN A 193 -9.33 16.29 14.76
C GLN A 193 -9.82 16.57 16.18
N GLU A 194 -11.04 16.16 16.51
CA GLU A 194 -11.59 16.25 17.87
C GLU A 194 -10.71 15.51 18.88
N ASN A 195 -10.27 14.30 18.54
CA ASN A 195 -9.41 13.51 19.42
C ASN A 195 -8.04 14.19 19.63
N ARG A 196 -7.47 14.81 18.59
CA ARG A 196 -6.24 15.63 18.73
C ARG A 196 -6.45 16.82 19.67
N GLN A 197 -7.58 17.51 19.58
CA GLN A 197 -7.91 18.62 20.49
C GLN A 197 -8.07 18.12 21.93
N ALA A 198 -8.78 17.00 22.13
CA ALA A 198 -8.95 16.40 23.44
C ALA A 198 -7.61 16.05 24.10
N ILE A 199 -6.67 15.45 23.34
CA ILE A 199 -5.30 15.15 23.83
C ILE A 199 -4.57 16.43 24.27
N GLN A 200 -4.68 17.52 23.50
CA GLN A 200 -4.09 18.80 23.87
C GLN A 200 -4.69 19.36 25.16
N THR A 201 -6.02 19.29 25.32
CA THR A 201 -6.71 19.73 26.53
C THR A 201 -6.30 18.90 27.74
N ILE A 202 -6.20 17.57 27.61
CA ILE A 202 -5.73 16.68 28.68
C ILE A 202 -4.32 17.10 29.12
N SER A 203 -3.41 17.32 28.18
CA SER A 203 -2.03 17.73 28.49
C SER A 203 -1.98 19.08 29.24
N GLN A 204 -2.82 20.05 28.88
CA GLN A 204 -2.93 21.32 29.60
C GLN A 204 -3.47 21.14 31.03
N LEU A 205 -4.47 20.28 31.20
CA LEU A 205 -5.03 19.97 32.52
C LEU A 205 -4.02 19.25 33.41
N GLU A 206 -3.25 18.31 32.85
CA GLU A 206 -2.16 17.63 33.56
C GLU A 206 -1.11 18.61 34.08
N ALA A 207 -0.64 19.53 33.23
CA ALA A 207 0.30 20.57 33.63
C ALA A 207 -0.27 21.49 34.74
N THR A 208 -1.57 21.79 34.66
CA THR A 208 -2.26 22.57 35.69
C THR A 208 -2.32 21.81 37.02
N ILE A 209 -2.64 20.52 36.98
CA ILE A 209 -2.67 19.65 38.16
C ILE A 209 -1.28 19.58 38.81
N GLU A 210 -0.21 19.44 38.03
CA GLU A 210 1.15 19.43 38.57
C GLU A 210 1.52 20.76 39.25
N SER A 211 1.18 21.88 38.63
CA SER A 211 1.40 23.21 39.22
C SER A 211 0.65 23.38 40.55
N VAL A 212 -0.63 22.99 40.60
CA VAL A 212 -1.42 23.06 41.85
C VAL A 212 -0.86 22.15 42.93
N LYS A 213 -0.39 20.94 42.58
CA LYS A 213 0.28 20.04 43.53
C LYS A 213 1.56 20.67 44.10
N ALA A 214 2.36 21.33 43.27
CA ALA A 214 3.57 22.02 43.71
C ALA A 214 3.24 23.14 44.71
N GLN A 215 2.27 24.00 44.39
CA GLN A 215 1.83 25.08 45.29
C GLN A 215 1.30 24.55 46.63
N TYR A 216 0.55 23.45 46.61
CA TYR A 216 0.06 22.80 47.83
C TYR A 216 1.22 22.31 48.72
N ASN A 217 2.24 21.69 48.11
CA ASN A 217 3.41 21.20 48.84
C ASN A 217 4.19 22.35 49.47
N GLU A 218 4.43 23.45 48.75
CA GLU A 218 5.10 24.64 49.29
C GLU A 218 4.35 25.24 50.49
N LEU A 219 3.01 25.32 50.38
CA LEU A 219 2.18 25.82 51.47
C LEU A 219 2.24 24.90 52.70
N MET A 220 2.22 23.59 52.48
CA MET A 220 2.34 22.59 53.54
C MET A 220 3.69 22.69 54.26
N GLU A 221 4.80 22.77 53.51
CA GLU A 221 6.14 22.96 54.07
C GLU A 221 6.24 24.24 54.90
N THR A 222 5.68 25.33 54.38
CA THR A 222 5.63 26.62 55.08
C THR A 222 4.84 26.51 56.39
N ALA A 223 3.67 25.85 56.37
CA ALA A 223 2.86 25.65 57.56
C ALA A 223 3.56 24.78 58.61
N ILE A 224 4.27 23.73 58.19
CA ILE A 224 5.09 22.89 59.08
C ILE A 224 6.21 23.74 59.72
N ALA A 225 6.90 24.56 58.93
CA ALA A 225 7.96 25.44 59.43
C ALA A 225 7.44 26.40 60.50
N TYR A 226 6.30 27.07 60.26
CA TYR A 226 5.67 27.94 61.26
C TYR A 226 5.27 27.20 62.53
N ARG A 227 4.72 25.98 62.39
CA ARG A 227 4.36 25.14 63.55
C ARG A 227 5.59 24.81 64.39
N ASP A 228 6.67 24.37 63.75
CA ASP A 228 7.89 23.95 64.43
C ASP A 228 8.59 25.15 65.10
N GLU A 229 8.55 26.32 64.47
CA GLU A 229 9.04 27.56 65.07
C GLU A 229 8.21 27.98 66.27
N ALA A 230 6.86 27.93 66.19
CA ALA A 230 5.98 28.19 67.33
C ALA A 230 6.25 27.24 68.50
N ILE A 231 6.52 25.96 68.24
CA ILE A 231 6.92 24.98 69.27
C ILE A 231 8.24 25.41 69.95
N LYS A 232 9.26 25.84 69.18
CA LYS A 232 10.53 26.35 69.71
C LYS A 232 10.35 27.60 70.57
N TRP A 233 9.49 28.53 70.15
CA TRP A 233 9.19 29.72 70.95
C TRP A 233 8.50 29.32 72.25
N ARG A 234 7.50 28.43 72.20
CA ARG A 234 6.82 27.94 73.40
C ARG A 234 7.77 27.28 74.40
N SER A 235 8.74 26.49 73.95
CA SER A 235 9.70 25.82 74.83
C SER A 235 10.77 26.73 75.45
N LYS A 236 10.93 27.96 74.95
CA LYS A 236 11.85 28.95 75.55
C LYS A 236 11.26 29.72 76.72
N PHE A 237 9.94 29.78 76.84
CA PHE A 237 9.22 30.62 77.81
C PHE A 237 8.39 29.82 78.82
N ILE A 238 8.54 28.49 78.82
CA ILE A 238 7.98 27.54 79.79
C ILE A 238 9.15 26.76 80.38
#